data_AF-A0A660YRV0-F1
#
_entry.id   AF-A0A660YRV0-F1
#
_cell.length_a   1.000
_cell.length_b   1.000
_cell.length_c   1.000
_cell.angle_alpha   90.00
_cell.angle_beta   90.00
_cell.angle_gamma   90.00
#
_symmetry.space_group_name_H-M   'P 1'
#
loop_
_entity.id
_entity.type
_entity.pdbx_description
1 polymer ?
#
loop_
_entity_poly.entity_id
_entity_poly.type
_entity_poly.pdbx_seq_one_letter_code
_entity_poly.pdbx_strand_id
1 'polypeptide(L)'
;MNLQEIEKRAKHEKERIIQHREGPSIVIAGPGSGKTTTLAERLVGLFRDDSDPSRIIAVTFTNHAADEMKEKVIKICEKSGYETPDLHISTMHYLAKGLLHRYSDKIGLPTSFRVVGRPQENILLTDTRIELKRERSKLDRYPRNTYLKRFKANRAGISNLDTVAKIPSKSGFATQEQFDECYDSLLDYYRSMDWYDVVALAVKLLRDNRDILDEVTNQIDHLLIDEYQDLNRADQELIYLLATKAKSLMVFGDDDQSIYQTGRFANPSAVKRFKKIYADAKIYRLSVCWRCGALIMDAAWK
;
A
#
# COMPACT_ATOMS: atom_id res chain seq x y z
N MET A 1 26.31 17.61 20.23
CA MET A 1 26.21 16.19 20.60
C MET A 1 27.47 15.51 20.10
N ASN A 2 28.21 14.80 20.96
CA ASN A 2 29.39 14.06 20.50
C ASN A 2 28.95 12.75 19.80
N LEU A 3 29.85 12.09 19.06
CA LEU A 3 29.51 10.90 18.26
C LEU A 3 28.95 9.75 19.12
N GLN A 4 29.49 9.57 20.33
CA GLN A 4 29.04 8.52 21.26
C GLN A 4 27.59 8.74 21.74
N GLU A 5 27.20 9.99 21.98
CA GLU A 5 25.82 10.34 22.33
C GLU A 5 24.84 10.08 21.16
N ILE A 6 25.27 10.39 19.92
CA ILE A 6 24.49 10.11 18.70
C ILE A 6 24.25 8.61 18.55
N GLU A 7 25.32 7.81 18.66
CA GLU A 7 25.24 6.35 18.57
C GLU A 7 24.36 5.75 19.65
N LYS A 8 24.54 6.18 20.92
CA LYS A 8 23.72 5.72 22.04
C LYS A 8 22.24 6.05 21.83
N ARG A 9 21.94 7.26 21.37
CA ARG A 9 20.56 7.68 21.07
C ARG A 9 19.96 6.84 19.95
N ALA A 10 20.66 6.68 18.83
CA ALA A 10 20.19 5.89 17.70
C ALA A 10 19.93 4.43 18.08
N LYS A 11 20.83 3.84 18.88
CA LYS A 11 20.66 2.48 19.42
C LYS A 11 19.39 2.38 20.26
N HIS A 12 19.18 3.32 21.18
CA HIS A 12 17.99 3.34 22.04
C HIS A 12 16.68 3.54 21.25
N GLU A 13 16.68 4.44 20.26
CA GLU A 13 15.52 4.66 19.37
C GLU A 13 15.15 3.37 18.62
N LYS A 14 16.15 2.68 18.07
CA LYS A 14 15.98 1.42 17.33
C LYS A 14 15.50 0.28 18.22
N GLU A 15 16.10 0.09 19.39
CA GLU A 15 15.71 -0.97 20.35
C GLU A 15 14.24 -0.84 20.74
N ARG A 16 13.76 0.38 20.99
CA ARG A 16 12.36 0.63 21.33
C ARG A 16 11.39 0.29 20.19
N ILE A 17 11.81 0.44 18.94
CA ILE A 17 11.02 0.06 17.76
C ILE A 17 10.98 -1.46 17.61
N ILE A 18 12.14 -2.12 17.78
CA ILE A 18 12.27 -3.59 17.68
C ILE A 18 11.48 -4.29 18.79
N GLN A 19 11.44 -3.74 19.99
CA GLN A 19 10.76 -4.31 21.16
C GLN A 19 9.24 -4.04 21.22
N HIS A 20 8.69 -3.22 20.33
CA HIS A 20 7.26 -2.91 20.35
C HIS A 20 6.43 -4.13 19.91
N ARG A 21 5.59 -4.68 20.80
CA ARG A 21 4.79 -5.90 20.56
C ARG A 21 3.30 -5.67 20.35
N GLU A 22 2.73 -4.61 20.92
CA GLU A 22 1.27 -4.44 21.00
C GLU A 22 0.81 -3.05 20.60
N GLY A 23 -0.32 -3.03 19.91
CA GLY A 23 -1.01 -1.83 19.48
C GLY A 23 -0.36 -1.18 18.24
N PRO A 24 -1.05 -0.18 17.68
CA PRO A 24 -0.58 0.54 16.49
C PRO A 24 0.65 1.39 16.82
N SER A 25 1.52 1.55 15.82
CA SER A 25 2.71 2.36 15.93
C SER A 25 3.13 2.92 14.58
N ILE A 26 3.73 4.10 14.62
CA ILE A 26 4.33 4.74 13.45
C ILE A 26 5.78 5.11 13.75
N VAL A 27 6.67 4.76 12.83
CA VAL A 27 8.08 5.12 12.86
C VAL A 27 8.32 6.21 11.83
N ILE A 28 8.59 7.42 12.31
CA ILE A 28 8.94 8.56 11.47
C ILE A 28 10.46 8.55 11.25
N ALA A 29 10.88 8.44 10.00
CA ALA A 29 12.26 8.12 9.66
C ALA A 29 12.69 8.86 8.39
N GLY A 30 13.64 9.79 8.53
CA GLY A 30 14.22 10.54 7.41
C GLY A 30 15.08 9.67 6.47
N PRO A 31 15.52 10.21 5.33
CA PRO A 31 16.37 9.47 4.39
C PRO A 31 17.66 9.00 5.08
N GLY A 32 18.08 7.76 4.81
CA GLY A 32 19.34 7.24 5.36
C GLY A 32 19.33 6.95 6.87
N SER A 33 18.16 6.98 7.53
CA SER A 33 18.02 6.73 8.96
C SER A 33 18.04 5.26 9.39
N GLY A 34 18.10 4.34 8.42
CA GLY A 34 18.10 2.89 8.69
C GLY A 34 16.71 2.28 8.85
N LYS A 35 15.66 2.91 8.30
CA LYS A 35 14.26 2.42 8.25
C LYS A 35 14.16 0.94 7.85
N THR A 36 14.65 0.58 6.66
CA THR A 36 14.61 -0.79 6.13
C THR A 36 15.33 -1.78 7.04
N THR A 37 16.51 -1.42 7.57
CA THR A 37 17.27 -2.26 8.50
C THR A 37 16.52 -2.46 9.81
N THR A 38 15.89 -1.41 10.33
CA THR A 38 15.11 -1.47 11.57
C THR A 38 13.85 -2.34 11.39
N LEU A 39 13.18 -2.26 10.24
CA LEU A 39 12.05 -3.13 9.91
C LEU A 39 12.49 -4.60 9.83
N ALA A 40 13.60 -4.90 9.14
CA ALA A 40 14.14 -6.25 9.06
C ALA A 40 14.53 -6.82 10.44
N GLU A 41 15.19 -6.04 11.28
CA GLU A 41 15.52 -6.46 12.65
C GLU A 41 14.30 -6.63 13.54
N ARG A 42 13.25 -5.83 13.34
CA ARG A 42 11.96 -6.04 14.00
C ARG A 42 11.32 -7.36 13.59
N LEU A 43 11.33 -7.70 12.30
CA LEU A 43 10.81 -9.00 11.83
C LEU A 43 11.55 -10.15 12.51
N VAL A 44 12.88 -10.12 12.51
CA VAL A 44 13.68 -11.15 13.19
C VAL A 44 13.42 -11.17 14.70
N GLY A 45 13.25 -10.01 15.32
CA GLY A 45 12.87 -9.93 16.74
C GLY A 45 11.52 -10.59 17.04
N LEU A 46 10.54 -10.49 16.14
CA LEU A 46 9.26 -11.17 16.30
C LEU A 46 9.39 -12.69 16.15
N PHE A 47 10.19 -13.17 15.19
CA PHE A 47 10.40 -14.61 15.01
C PHE A 47 11.02 -15.28 16.25
N ARG A 48 11.87 -14.55 16.98
CA ARG A 48 12.53 -15.07 18.20
C ARG A 48 11.68 -15.03 19.46
N ASP A 49 10.65 -14.19 19.50
CA ASP A 49 9.80 -13.99 20.68
C ASP A 49 8.56 -14.92 20.66
N ASP A 50 8.71 -16.16 20.15
CA ASP A 50 7.65 -17.18 20.00
C ASP A 50 6.40 -16.72 19.22
N SER A 51 6.50 -15.63 18.43
CA SER A 51 5.43 -15.26 17.52
C SER A 51 5.41 -16.20 16.32
N ASP A 52 4.23 -16.72 15.98
CA ASP A 52 4.06 -17.59 14.81
C ASP A 52 4.43 -16.84 13.51
N PRO A 53 5.49 -17.25 12.80
CA PRO A 53 5.95 -16.57 11.58
C PRO A 53 4.88 -16.50 10.49
N SER A 54 3.97 -17.48 10.43
CA SER A 54 2.89 -17.49 9.44
C SER A 54 1.88 -16.36 9.62
N ARG A 55 1.83 -15.77 10.84
CA ARG A 55 0.94 -14.69 11.25
C ARG A 55 1.62 -13.30 11.23
N ILE A 56 2.86 -13.22 10.73
CA ILE A 56 3.62 -11.97 10.60
C ILE A 56 3.66 -11.58 9.12
N ILE A 57 3.01 -10.47 8.76
CA ILE A 57 2.97 -9.97 7.39
C ILE A 57 3.75 -8.67 7.29
N ALA A 58 4.65 -8.58 6.31
CA ALA A 58 5.28 -7.33 5.93
C ALA A 58 4.91 -6.92 4.50
N VAL A 59 4.58 -5.64 4.35
CA VAL A 59 4.22 -5.05 3.07
C VAL A 59 5.20 -3.94 2.71
N THR A 60 5.72 -3.99 1.48
CA THR A 60 6.57 -2.95 0.90
C THR A 60 5.93 -2.32 -0.34
N PHE A 61 6.47 -1.19 -0.79
CA PHE A 61 5.91 -0.44 -1.91
C PHE A 61 6.21 -1.05 -3.30
N THR A 62 7.31 -1.80 -3.43
CA THR A 62 7.74 -2.39 -4.70
C THR A 62 8.20 -3.82 -4.52
N ASN A 63 8.10 -4.64 -5.58
CA ASN A 63 8.59 -6.01 -5.55
C ASN A 63 10.09 -6.06 -5.23
N HIS A 64 10.88 -5.15 -5.79
CA HIS A 64 12.31 -5.05 -5.50
C HIS A 64 12.58 -4.77 -4.00
N ALA A 65 11.81 -3.88 -3.38
CA ALA A 65 11.93 -3.62 -1.95
C ALA A 65 11.49 -4.82 -1.09
N ALA A 66 10.49 -5.59 -1.53
CA ALA A 66 10.12 -6.85 -0.87
C ALA A 66 11.26 -7.87 -0.94
N ASP A 67 11.89 -8.03 -2.10
CA ASP A 67 13.00 -8.97 -2.29
C ASP A 67 14.25 -8.55 -1.50
N GLU A 68 14.62 -7.26 -1.52
CA GLU A 68 15.71 -6.74 -0.68
C GLU A 68 15.42 -6.97 0.81
N MET A 69 14.17 -6.77 1.25
CA MET A 69 13.77 -7.02 2.64
C MET A 69 13.93 -8.50 3.01
N LYS A 70 13.51 -9.44 2.15
CA LYS A 70 13.69 -10.88 2.36
C LYS A 70 15.17 -11.23 2.51
N GLU A 71 16.01 -10.79 1.59
CA GLU A 71 17.46 -11.02 1.66
C GLU A 71 18.06 -10.48 2.95
N LYS A 72 17.59 -9.31 3.40
CA LYS A 72 18.07 -8.68 4.63
C LYS A 72 17.68 -9.48 5.86
N VAL A 73 16.43 -9.94 5.93
CA VAL A 73 15.93 -10.79 7.01
C VAL A 73 16.71 -12.11 7.07
N ILE A 74 16.94 -12.77 5.93
CA ILE A 74 17.74 -14.01 5.83
C ILE A 74 19.14 -13.76 6.41
N LYS A 75 19.84 -12.72 5.95
CA LYS A 75 21.20 -12.37 6.43
C LYS A 75 21.24 -12.09 7.93
N ILE A 76 20.21 -11.48 8.50
CA ILE A 76 20.15 -11.22 9.94
C ILE A 76 19.92 -12.53 10.71
N CYS A 77 19.04 -13.42 10.21
CA CYS A 77 18.80 -14.74 10.79
C CYS A 77 20.08 -15.58 10.79
N GLU A 78 20.76 -15.70 9.64
CA GLU A 78 22.04 -16.42 9.47
C GLU A 78 23.10 -15.94 10.46
N LYS A 79 23.33 -14.62 10.53
CA LYS A 79 24.32 -14.02 11.45
C LYS A 79 24.04 -14.30 12.93
N SER A 80 22.78 -14.59 13.26
CA SER A 80 22.35 -14.88 14.61
C SER A 80 22.20 -16.36 14.93
N GLY A 81 22.46 -17.25 13.97
CA GLY A 81 22.24 -18.68 14.13
C GLY A 81 20.76 -19.06 14.27
N TYR A 82 19.84 -18.25 13.73
CA TYR A 82 18.41 -18.53 13.73
C TYR A 82 17.99 -19.03 12.35
N GLU A 83 17.21 -20.11 12.29
CA GLU A 83 16.68 -20.64 11.04
C GLU A 83 15.64 -19.67 10.47
N THR A 84 15.76 -19.34 9.18
CA THR A 84 14.82 -18.37 8.58
C THR A 84 13.49 -19.07 8.28
N PRO A 85 12.36 -18.62 8.86
CA PRO A 85 11.05 -19.21 8.56
C PRO A 85 10.55 -18.76 7.18
N ASP A 86 9.40 -19.28 6.75
CA ASP A 86 8.72 -18.77 5.57
C ASP A 86 8.35 -17.30 5.74
N LEU A 87 8.80 -16.47 4.79
CA LEU A 87 8.69 -15.02 4.89
C LEU A 87 7.48 -14.50 4.14
N HIS A 88 6.47 -14.00 4.87
CA HIS A 88 5.30 -13.32 4.29
C HIS A 88 5.61 -11.84 4.03
N ILE A 89 6.55 -11.59 3.12
CA ILE A 89 6.99 -10.25 2.70
C ILE A 89 6.60 -10.03 1.24
N SER A 90 5.73 -9.04 0.97
CA SER A 90 5.21 -8.80 -0.37
C SER A 90 4.82 -7.34 -0.60
N THR A 91 4.23 -7.02 -1.76
CA THR A 91 3.60 -5.72 -1.99
C THR A 91 2.11 -5.76 -1.65
N MET A 92 1.50 -4.58 -1.46
CA MET A 92 0.06 -4.49 -1.16
C MET A 92 -0.80 -5.16 -2.24
N HIS A 93 -0.40 -5.00 -3.51
CA HIS A 93 -1.12 -5.58 -4.63
C HIS A 93 -1.01 -7.10 -4.67
N TYR A 94 0.14 -7.67 -4.29
CA TYR A 94 0.30 -9.12 -4.18
C TYR A 94 -0.59 -9.69 -3.07
N LEU A 95 -0.61 -9.04 -1.90
CA LEU A 95 -1.47 -9.41 -0.77
C LEU A 95 -2.96 -9.35 -1.16
N ALA A 96 -3.40 -8.23 -1.73
CA ALA A 96 -4.78 -8.03 -2.17
C ALA A 96 -5.20 -9.04 -3.25
N LYS A 97 -4.33 -9.29 -4.23
CA LYS A 97 -4.56 -10.32 -5.26
C LYS A 97 -4.71 -11.72 -4.65
N GLY A 98 -3.89 -12.06 -3.66
CA GLY A 98 -3.99 -13.33 -2.94
C GLY A 98 -5.34 -13.52 -2.24
N LEU A 99 -5.84 -12.45 -1.59
CA LEU A 99 -7.18 -12.45 -0.99
C LEU A 99 -8.28 -12.63 -2.04
N LEU A 100 -8.22 -11.88 -3.14
CA LEU A 100 -9.23 -11.98 -4.20
C LEU A 100 -9.28 -13.37 -4.84
N HIS A 101 -8.13 -14.02 -5.09
CA HIS A 101 -8.12 -15.39 -5.59
C HIS A 101 -8.71 -16.37 -4.58
N ARG A 102 -8.30 -16.27 -3.30
CA ARG A 102 -8.77 -17.15 -2.22
C ARG A 102 -10.29 -17.12 -2.05
N TYR A 103 -10.92 -15.96 -2.23
CA TYR A 103 -12.35 -15.75 -2.02
C TYR A 103 -13.15 -15.45 -3.29
N SER A 104 -12.57 -15.68 -4.47
CA SER A 104 -13.16 -15.32 -5.77
C SER A 104 -14.60 -15.85 -5.95
N ASP A 105 -14.82 -17.11 -5.60
CA ASP A 105 -16.14 -17.77 -5.68
C ASP A 105 -17.21 -17.09 -4.81
N LYS A 106 -16.83 -16.49 -3.68
CA LYS A 106 -17.77 -15.83 -2.76
C LYS A 106 -18.23 -14.45 -3.24
N ILE A 107 -17.49 -13.81 -4.14
CA ILE A 107 -17.77 -12.45 -4.62
C ILE A 107 -18.06 -12.36 -6.11
N GLY A 108 -18.30 -13.50 -6.76
CA GLY A 108 -18.61 -13.56 -8.18
C GLY A 108 -17.47 -13.06 -9.07
N LEU A 109 -16.22 -13.08 -8.57
CA LEU A 109 -15.06 -12.81 -9.38
C LEU A 109 -14.61 -14.09 -10.09
N PRO A 110 -14.03 -13.99 -11.30
CA PRO A 110 -13.44 -15.15 -11.95
C PRO A 110 -12.30 -15.72 -11.09
N THR A 111 -12.24 -17.05 -10.97
CA THR A 111 -11.22 -17.79 -10.19
C THR A 111 -9.79 -17.44 -10.62
N SER A 112 -9.61 -17.09 -11.90
CA SER A 112 -8.38 -16.53 -12.44
C SER A 112 -8.67 -15.22 -13.19
N PHE A 113 -7.98 -14.15 -12.82
CA PHE A 113 -7.97 -12.88 -13.56
C PHE A 113 -6.53 -12.45 -13.88
N ARG A 114 -6.38 -11.72 -14.99
CA ARG A 114 -5.13 -11.08 -15.37
C ARG A 114 -5.18 -9.60 -15.02
N VAL A 115 -4.10 -9.08 -14.45
CA VAL A 115 -4.00 -7.64 -14.21
C VAL A 115 -3.57 -6.95 -15.51
N VAL A 116 -4.31 -5.91 -15.89
CA VAL A 116 -4.12 -5.20 -17.16
C VAL A 116 -2.76 -4.48 -17.17
N GLY A 117 -1.98 -4.73 -18.22
CA GLY A 117 -0.76 -3.98 -18.51
C GLY A 117 -1.01 -2.80 -19.44
N ARG A 118 -0.02 -1.91 -19.59
CA ARG A 118 -0.13 -0.71 -20.45
C ARG A 118 -0.56 -0.98 -21.90
N PRO A 119 -0.08 -2.04 -22.59
CA PRO A 119 -0.55 -2.35 -23.93
C PRO A 119 -2.04 -2.72 -23.96
N GLN A 120 -2.48 -3.57 -23.02
CA GLN A 120 -3.86 -4.02 -22.90
C GLN A 120 -4.82 -2.87 -22.52
N GLU A 121 -4.37 -1.95 -21.68
CA GLU A 121 -5.12 -0.75 -21.31
C GLU A 121 -5.50 0.09 -22.55
N ASN A 122 -4.57 0.24 -23.51
CA ASN A 122 -4.87 0.97 -24.76
C ASN A 122 -5.89 0.26 -25.64
N ILE A 123 -5.92 -1.08 -25.62
CA ILE A 123 -6.91 -1.88 -26.33
C ILE A 123 -8.27 -1.67 -25.66
N LEU A 124 -8.36 -1.84 -24.34
CA LEU A 124 -9.58 -1.59 -23.56
C LEU A 124 -10.15 -0.19 -23.77
N LEU A 125 -9.30 0.84 -23.77
CA LEU A 125 -9.73 2.21 -24.06
C LEU A 125 -10.25 2.41 -25.49
N THR A 126 -9.73 1.63 -26.44
CA THR A 126 -10.18 1.69 -27.83
C THR A 126 -11.54 1.01 -27.99
N ASP A 127 -11.75 -0.11 -27.31
CA ASP A 127 -13.02 -0.85 -27.30
C ASP A 127 -14.10 -0.07 -26.55
N THR A 128 -13.78 0.48 -25.37
CA THR A 128 -14.69 1.34 -24.59
C THR A 128 -15.23 2.49 -25.43
N ARG A 129 -14.35 3.11 -26.23
CA ARG A 129 -14.71 4.18 -27.15
C ARG A 129 -15.63 3.70 -28.28
N ILE A 130 -15.43 2.48 -28.80
CA ILE A 130 -16.28 1.90 -29.85
C ILE A 130 -17.67 1.61 -29.28
N GLU A 131 -17.76 0.99 -28.11
CA GLU A 131 -19.04 0.66 -27.46
C GLU A 131 -19.82 1.92 -27.09
N LEU A 132 -19.19 2.90 -26.43
CA LEU A 132 -19.85 4.17 -26.09
C LEU A 132 -20.34 4.93 -27.34
N LYS A 133 -19.63 4.82 -28.47
CA LYS A 133 -20.11 5.41 -29.74
C LYS A 133 -21.37 4.73 -30.26
N ARG A 134 -21.51 3.41 -30.09
CA ARG A 134 -22.73 2.68 -30.47
C ARG A 134 -23.93 3.13 -29.63
N GLU A 135 -23.70 3.47 -28.37
CA GLU A 135 -24.70 4.06 -27.46
C GLU A 135 -24.98 5.55 -27.71
N ARG A 136 -24.43 6.13 -28.80
CA ARG A 136 -24.54 7.56 -29.17
C ARG A 136 -23.83 8.52 -28.21
N SER A 137 -22.96 8.02 -27.33
CA SER A 137 -22.06 8.81 -26.48
C SER A 137 -20.71 9.07 -27.17
N LYS A 138 -20.06 10.21 -26.90
CA LYS A 138 -18.83 10.62 -27.61
C LYS A 138 -17.65 10.76 -26.66
N LEU A 139 -16.84 9.71 -26.57
CA LEU A 139 -15.61 9.72 -25.78
C LEU A 139 -14.54 10.63 -26.40
N ASP A 140 -14.19 10.46 -27.68
CA ASP A 140 -13.08 11.16 -28.37
C ASP A 140 -13.16 12.69 -28.41
N ARG A 141 -14.34 13.27 -28.15
CA ARG A 141 -14.46 14.73 -28.04
C ARG A 141 -13.81 15.28 -26.77
N TYR A 142 -13.45 14.40 -25.84
CA TYR A 142 -12.68 14.69 -24.65
C TYR A 142 -11.57 13.62 -24.51
N PRO A 143 -10.38 13.92 -23.95
CA PRO A 143 -9.30 12.95 -23.95
C PRO A 143 -9.70 11.68 -23.17
N ARG A 144 -9.69 10.51 -23.81
CA ARG A 144 -10.06 9.22 -23.18
C ARG A 144 -9.24 8.92 -21.91
N ASN A 145 -7.97 9.33 -21.90
CA ASN A 145 -7.08 9.19 -20.75
C ASN A 145 -7.56 9.99 -19.53
N THR A 146 -8.39 11.01 -19.73
CA THR A 146 -8.97 11.76 -18.61
C THR A 146 -10.02 10.94 -17.86
N TYR A 147 -10.89 10.24 -18.59
CA TYR A 147 -11.87 9.32 -17.98
C TYR A 147 -11.14 8.19 -17.25
N LEU A 148 -10.12 7.60 -17.87
CA LEU A 148 -9.31 6.57 -17.23
C LEU A 148 -8.57 7.07 -15.99
N LYS A 149 -8.04 8.30 -16.03
CA LYS A 149 -7.38 8.90 -14.85
C LYS A 149 -8.38 9.06 -13.70
N ARG A 150 -9.61 9.48 -13.97
CA ARG A 150 -10.69 9.59 -12.98
C ARG A 150 -11.16 8.22 -12.48
N PHE A 151 -11.28 7.23 -13.36
CA PHE A 151 -11.55 5.83 -13.02
C PHE A 151 -10.52 5.34 -11.99
N LYS A 152 -9.22 5.44 -12.31
CA LYS A 152 -8.13 5.01 -11.43
C LYS A 152 -8.09 5.80 -10.11
N ALA A 153 -8.32 7.12 -10.17
CA ALA A 153 -8.39 7.96 -8.99
C ALA A 153 -9.53 7.55 -8.04
N ASN A 154 -10.70 7.21 -8.59
CA ASN A 154 -11.84 6.72 -7.82
C ASN A 154 -11.48 5.43 -7.07
N ARG A 155 -10.88 4.44 -7.77
CA ARG A 155 -10.43 3.19 -7.15
C ARG A 155 -9.30 3.39 -6.14
N ALA A 156 -8.45 4.40 -6.33
CA ALA A 156 -7.44 4.80 -5.35
C ALA A 156 -8.02 5.54 -4.11
N GLY A 157 -9.35 5.72 -4.04
CA GLY A 157 -10.07 6.34 -2.92
C GLY A 157 -10.17 7.87 -2.97
N ILE A 158 -9.97 8.49 -4.13
CA ILE A 158 -10.20 9.93 -4.31
C ILE A 158 -11.71 10.20 -4.42
N SER A 159 -12.25 10.92 -3.44
CA SER A 159 -13.68 11.21 -3.36
C SER A 159 -14.13 12.31 -4.33
N ASN A 160 -13.34 13.37 -4.49
CA ASN A 160 -13.66 14.47 -5.40
C ASN A 160 -12.83 14.37 -6.68
N LEU A 161 -13.38 13.68 -7.68
CA LEU A 161 -12.73 13.42 -8.96
C LEU A 161 -12.55 14.68 -9.83
N ASP A 162 -13.30 15.74 -9.56
CA ASP A 162 -13.14 17.01 -10.29
C ASP A 162 -11.80 17.68 -9.96
N THR A 163 -11.20 17.37 -8.81
CA THR A 163 -9.83 17.82 -8.48
C THR A 163 -8.77 17.11 -9.34
N VAL A 164 -9.09 15.95 -9.91
CA VAL A 164 -8.18 15.16 -10.76
C VAL A 164 -8.28 15.60 -12.22
N ALA A 165 -9.51 15.77 -12.71
CA ALA A 165 -9.84 16.37 -14.00
C ALA A 165 -11.35 16.60 -14.10
N LYS A 166 -11.81 17.60 -14.87
CA LYS A 166 -13.24 17.94 -14.99
C LYS A 166 -13.85 17.43 -16.29
N ILE A 167 -14.84 16.54 -16.22
CA ILE A 167 -15.61 16.08 -17.39
C ILE A 167 -16.73 17.09 -17.70
N PRO A 168 -16.92 17.50 -18.98
CA PRO A 168 -18.06 18.35 -19.36
C PRO A 168 -19.40 17.64 -19.17
N SER A 169 -20.38 18.30 -18.55
CA SER A 169 -21.76 17.81 -18.40
C SER A 169 -22.67 18.08 -19.61
N LYS A 170 -22.09 18.33 -20.79
CA LYS A 170 -22.84 18.72 -22.00
C LYS A 170 -23.42 17.49 -22.72
N SER A 171 -24.55 17.67 -23.40
CA SER A 171 -25.21 16.63 -24.20
C SER A 171 -24.26 16.00 -25.23
N GLY A 172 -24.18 14.67 -25.22
CA GLY A 172 -23.44 13.88 -26.21
C GLY A 172 -22.01 13.51 -25.81
N PHE A 173 -21.47 14.00 -24.69
CA PHE A 173 -20.27 13.39 -24.08
C PHE A 173 -20.69 12.20 -23.22
N ALA A 174 -19.81 11.21 -23.08
CA ALA A 174 -20.01 10.16 -22.09
C ALA A 174 -19.90 10.76 -20.68
N THR A 175 -20.74 10.32 -19.74
CA THR A 175 -20.52 10.62 -18.32
C THR A 175 -19.38 9.75 -17.77
N GLN A 176 -18.92 10.04 -16.54
CA GLN A 176 -17.95 9.16 -15.90
C GLN A 176 -18.57 7.78 -15.63
N GLU A 177 -19.82 7.75 -15.20
CA GLU A 177 -20.56 6.52 -14.87
C GLU A 177 -20.69 5.62 -16.11
N GLN A 178 -21.07 6.19 -17.26
CA GLN A 178 -21.12 5.43 -18.52
C GLN A 178 -19.75 4.87 -18.92
N PHE A 179 -18.68 5.64 -18.71
CA PHE A 179 -17.33 5.14 -18.96
C PHE A 179 -16.97 4.00 -18.01
N ASP A 180 -17.22 4.16 -16.71
CA ASP A 180 -16.90 3.16 -15.68
C ASP A 180 -17.66 1.85 -15.95
N GLU A 181 -18.98 1.91 -16.18
CA GLU A 181 -19.81 0.74 -16.48
C GLU A 181 -19.32 -0.01 -17.73
N CYS A 182 -19.02 0.73 -18.81
CA CYS A 182 -18.52 0.15 -20.05
C CYS A 182 -17.12 -0.45 -19.87
N TYR A 183 -16.23 0.25 -19.17
CA TYR A 183 -14.85 -0.19 -18.95
C TYR A 183 -14.81 -1.42 -18.05
N ASP A 184 -15.57 -1.43 -16.95
CA ASP A 184 -15.72 -2.58 -16.04
C ASP A 184 -16.31 -3.79 -16.77
N SER A 185 -17.33 -3.59 -17.62
CA SER A 185 -17.92 -4.67 -18.43
C SER A 185 -16.90 -5.30 -19.40
N LEU A 186 -16.03 -4.48 -20.00
CA LEU A 186 -14.96 -4.97 -20.87
C LEU A 186 -13.85 -5.66 -20.08
N LEU A 187 -13.49 -5.16 -18.90
CA LEU A 187 -12.57 -5.86 -17.99
C LEU A 187 -13.07 -7.27 -17.68
N ASP A 188 -14.35 -7.40 -17.32
CA ASP A 188 -14.98 -8.70 -17.06
C ASP A 188 -15.01 -9.61 -18.31
N TYR A 189 -15.42 -9.07 -19.46
CA TYR A 189 -15.41 -9.80 -20.74
C TYR A 189 -14.03 -10.37 -21.07
N TYR A 190 -12.96 -9.60 -20.84
CA TYR A 190 -11.58 -10.03 -21.06
C TYR A 190 -10.98 -10.83 -19.88
N ARG A 191 -11.78 -11.13 -18.85
CA ARG A 191 -11.36 -11.79 -17.59
C ARG A 191 -10.10 -11.14 -17.00
N SER A 192 -10.13 -9.82 -16.96
CA SER A 192 -9.02 -8.97 -16.58
C SER A 192 -9.45 -7.97 -15.51
N MET A 193 -8.47 -7.35 -14.85
CA MET A 193 -8.70 -6.41 -13.76
C MET A 193 -7.73 -5.23 -13.89
N ASP A 194 -8.18 -3.99 -13.69
CA ASP A 194 -7.26 -2.86 -13.62
C ASP A 194 -6.37 -2.99 -12.38
N TRP A 195 -5.16 -2.46 -12.46
CA TRP A 195 -4.23 -2.44 -11.34
C TRP A 195 -4.84 -1.83 -10.06
N TYR A 196 -5.61 -0.75 -10.19
CA TYR A 196 -6.25 -0.08 -9.06
C TYR A 196 -7.48 -0.82 -8.53
N ASP A 197 -8.14 -1.65 -9.35
CA ASP A 197 -9.26 -2.48 -8.89
C ASP A 197 -8.79 -3.54 -7.89
N VAL A 198 -7.57 -4.07 -8.02
CA VAL A 198 -7.08 -5.17 -7.17
C VAL A 198 -7.22 -4.84 -5.68
N VAL A 199 -6.77 -3.65 -5.26
CA VAL A 199 -6.85 -3.23 -3.87
C VAL A 199 -8.26 -2.76 -3.52
N ALA A 200 -8.92 -2.01 -4.42
CA ALA A 200 -10.27 -1.50 -4.18
C ALA A 200 -11.30 -2.63 -3.98
N LEU A 201 -11.21 -3.69 -4.78
CA LEU A 201 -12.06 -4.88 -4.67
C LEU A 201 -11.72 -5.70 -3.42
N ALA A 202 -10.45 -5.79 -3.02
CA ALA A 202 -10.08 -6.45 -1.76
C ALA A 202 -10.67 -5.71 -0.55
N VAL A 203 -10.64 -4.36 -0.57
CA VAL A 203 -11.32 -3.53 0.43
C VAL A 203 -12.83 -3.80 0.43
N LYS A 204 -13.47 -3.82 -0.74
CA LYS A 204 -14.90 -4.10 -0.89
C LYS A 204 -15.26 -5.49 -0.36
N LEU A 205 -14.51 -6.53 -0.77
CA LEU A 205 -14.64 -7.90 -0.30
C LEU A 205 -14.69 -7.97 1.23
N LEU A 206 -13.70 -7.37 1.90
CA LEU A 206 -13.60 -7.44 3.36
C LEU A 206 -14.67 -6.59 4.07
N ARG A 207 -15.06 -5.43 3.51
CA ARG A 207 -16.12 -4.59 4.09
C ARG A 207 -17.50 -5.23 4.00
N ASP A 208 -17.79 -5.86 2.87
CA ASP A 208 -19.11 -6.42 2.57
C ASP A 208 -19.29 -7.82 3.19
N ASN A 209 -18.21 -8.50 3.59
CA ASN A 209 -18.23 -9.87 4.12
C ASN A 209 -17.47 -9.96 5.45
N ARG A 210 -18.20 -9.78 6.56
CA ARG A 210 -17.62 -9.79 7.91
C ARG A 210 -17.00 -11.14 8.30
N ASP A 211 -17.58 -12.25 7.84
CA ASP A 211 -17.04 -13.60 8.06
C ASP A 211 -15.64 -13.75 7.45
N ILE A 212 -15.46 -13.25 6.22
CA ILE A 212 -14.17 -13.26 5.52
C ILE A 212 -13.17 -12.34 6.20
N LEU A 213 -13.60 -11.13 6.59
CA LEU A 213 -12.77 -10.21 7.35
C LEU A 213 -12.27 -10.84 8.65
N ASP A 214 -13.15 -11.49 9.40
CA ASP A 214 -12.81 -12.18 10.63
C ASP A 214 -11.83 -13.33 10.39
N GLU A 215 -12.06 -14.16 9.37
CA GLU A 215 -11.16 -15.25 9.00
C GLU A 215 -9.75 -14.75 8.64
N VAL A 216 -9.67 -13.70 7.82
CA VAL A 216 -8.40 -13.12 7.37
C VAL A 216 -7.66 -12.44 8.52
N THR A 217 -8.34 -11.59 9.29
CA THR A 217 -7.71 -10.86 10.40
C THR A 217 -7.28 -11.79 11.52
N ASN A 218 -8.00 -12.89 11.75
CA ASN A 218 -7.60 -13.94 12.69
C ASN A 218 -6.33 -14.69 12.26
N GLN A 219 -5.78 -14.47 11.06
CA GLN A 219 -4.50 -15.03 10.61
C GLN A 219 -3.35 -14.01 10.68
N ILE A 220 -3.59 -12.80 11.20
CA ILE A 220 -2.61 -11.70 11.22
C ILE A 220 -2.41 -11.23 12.65
N ASP A 221 -1.25 -11.55 13.22
CA ASP A 221 -0.85 -11.05 14.54
C ASP A 221 -0.04 -9.75 14.41
N HIS A 222 0.89 -9.70 13.46
CA HIS A 222 1.75 -8.55 13.26
C HIS A 222 1.71 -8.10 11.81
N LEU A 223 1.32 -6.84 11.58
CA LEU A 223 1.33 -6.21 10.27
C LEU A 223 2.37 -5.08 10.24
N LEU A 224 3.37 -5.21 9.36
CA LEU A 224 4.43 -4.24 9.17
C LEU A 224 4.33 -3.60 7.80
N ILE A 225 4.31 -2.28 7.73
CA ILE A 225 4.16 -1.54 6.47
C ILE A 225 5.36 -0.63 6.26
N ASP A 226 6.00 -0.76 5.10
CA ASP A 226 7.07 0.12 4.64
C ASP A 226 6.52 1.19 3.67
N GLU A 227 7.17 2.35 3.62
CA GLU A 227 6.81 3.49 2.74
C GLU A 227 5.34 3.92 2.81
N TYR A 228 4.79 4.06 4.03
CA TYR A 228 3.38 4.37 4.25
C TYR A 228 2.91 5.67 3.58
N GLN A 229 3.81 6.64 3.38
CA GLN A 229 3.51 7.91 2.72
C GLN A 229 3.17 7.75 1.22
N ASP A 230 3.66 6.69 0.58
CA ASP A 230 3.52 6.48 -0.87
C ASP A 230 2.26 5.67 -1.22
N LEU A 231 1.54 5.19 -0.20
CA LEU A 231 0.28 4.46 -0.35
C LEU A 231 -0.89 5.40 -0.64
N ASN A 232 -1.80 4.95 -1.50
CA ASN A 232 -3.06 5.68 -1.74
C ASN A 232 -4.10 5.38 -0.65
N ARG A 233 -5.30 5.96 -0.75
CA ARG A 233 -6.33 5.79 0.29
C ARG A 233 -6.90 4.37 0.33
N ALA A 234 -7.02 3.69 -0.81
CA ALA A 234 -7.50 2.31 -0.84
C ALA A 234 -6.49 1.35 -0.19
N ASP A 235 -5.19 1.54 -0.45
CA ASP A 235 -4.12 0.79 0.23
C ASP A 235 -4.19 0.97 1.75
N GLN A 236 -4.36 2.22 2.20
CA GLN A 236 -4.45 2.57 3.62
C GLN A 236 -5.71 2.01 4.28
N GLU A 237 -6.82 1.97 3.55
CA GLU A 237 -8.06 1.35 4.01
C GLU A 237 -7.92 -0.17 4.14
N LEU A 238 -7.24 -0.83 3.20
CA LEU A 238 -6.95 -2.26 3.30
C LEU A 238 -6.10 -2.56 4.53
N ILE A 239 -5.07 -1.75 4.80
CA ILE A 239 -4.26 -1.86 6.03
C ILE A 239 -5.14 -1.72 7.27
N TYR A 240 -6.03 -0.73 7.28
CA TYR A 240 -6.94 -0.50 8.40
C TYR A 240 -7.80 -1.73 8.68
N LEU A 241 -8.42 -2.32 7.65
CA LEU A 241 -9.24 -3.53 7.78
C LEU A 241 -8.43 -4.72 8.30
N LEU A 242 -7.26 -4.98 7.71
CA LEU A 242 -6.38 -6.09 8.09
C LEU A 242 -5.80 -5.95 9.50
N ALA A 243 -5.63 -4.72 9.99
CA ALA A 243 -5.07 -4.44 11.31
C ALA A 243 -6.10 -4.53 12.45
N THR A 244 -7.39 -4.66 12.16
CA THR A 244 -8.47 -4.55 13.18
C THR A 244 -8.35 -5.53 14.35
N LYS A 245 -7.84 -6.75 14.11
CA LYS A 245 -7.57 -7.76 15.16
C LYS A 245 -6.08 -8.07 15.36
N ALA A 246 -5.20 -7.38 14.64
CA ALA A 246 -3.77 -7.61 14.75
C ALA A 246 -3.28 -7.19 16.15
N LYS A 247 -2.42 -8.01 16.76
CA LYS A 247 -1.72 -7.66 18.01
C LYS A 247 -0.93 -6.37 17.83
N SER A 248 -0.28 -6.18 16.68
CA SER A 248 0.37 -4.92 16.34
C SER A 248 0.28 -4.54 14.87
N LEU A 249 0.04 -3.26 14.63
CA LEU A 249 0.34 -2.57 13.37
C LEU A 249 1.58 -1.70 13.57
N MET A 250 2.59 -1.85 12.72
CA MET A 250 3.71 -0.90 12.67
C MET A 250 3.88 -0.38 11.25
N VAL A 251 3.76 0.93 11.08
CA VAL A 251 4.02 1.57 9.78
C VAL A 251 5.30 2.41 9.86
N PHE A 252 6.10 2.37 8.80
CA PHE A 252 7.23 3.27 8.63
C PHE A 252 6.90 4.25 7.51
N GLY A 253 7.10 5.54 7.77
CA GLY A 253 6.86 6.55 6.75
C GLY A 253 7.34 7.93 7.14
N ASP A 254 7.52 8.75 6.12
CA ASP A 254 7.94 10.14 6.22
C ASP A 254 7.22 10.95 5.15
N ASP A 255 6.38 11.90 5.53
CA ASP A 255 5.57 12.64 4.58
C ASP A 255 6.39 13.57 3.68
N ASP A 256 7.55 14.03 4.15
CA ASP A 256 8.47 14.88 3.37
C ASP A 256 9.11 14.10 2.20
N GLN A 257 9.09 12.77 2.23
CA GLN A 257 9.66 11.90 1.18
C GLN A 257 8.65 11.46 0.12
N SER A 258 7.37 11.83 0.22
CA SER A 258 6.35 11.37 -0.72
C SER A 258 6.46 12.08 -2.08
N ILE A 259 6.83 11.32 -3.12
CA ILE A 259 6.89 11.81 -4.51
C ILE A 259 5.81 11.23 -5.43
N TYR A 260 4.95 10.33 -4.92
CA TYR A 260 3.97 9.59 -5.73
C TYR A 260 2.53 10.15 -5.71
N GLN A 261 2.32 11.38 -5.21
CA GLN A 261 0.97 11.98 -5.10
C GLN A 261 0.23 12.05 -6.44
N THR A 262 0.87 12.54 -7.50
CA THR A 262 0.24 12.75 -8.81
C THR A 262 0.22 11.49 -9.69
N GLY A 263 1.24 10.63 -9.56
CA GLY A 263 1.41 9.45 -10.41
C GLY A 263 0.72 8.18 -9.90
N ARG A 264 0.53 8.06 -8.58
CA ARG A 264 -0.11 6.89 -7.93
C ARG A 264 -1.19 7.24 -6.92
N PHE A 265 -1.61 8.51 -6.89
CA PHE A 265 -2.63 9.00 -5.95
C PHE A 265 -2.24 8.80 -4.48
N ALA A 266 -0.94 8.85 -4.18
CA ALA A 266 -0.42 8.68 -2.83
C ALA A 266 -1.04 9.71 -1.87
N ASN A 267 -1.29 9.29 -0.64
CA ASN A 267 -1.91 10.08 0.42
C ASN A 267 -0.97 10.27 1.62
N PRO A 268 0.11 11.05 1.49
CA PRO A 268 1.11 11.22 2.55
C PRO A 268 0.55 11.89 3.81
N SER A 269 -0.54 12.65 3.66
CA SER A 269 -1.24 13.25 4.80
C SER A 269 -1.76 12.21 5.81
N ALA A 270 -1.84 10.92 5.43
CA ALA A 270 -2.14 9.83 6.35
C ALA A 270 -1.06 9.60 7.41
N VAL A 271 0.22 9.88 7.11
CA VAL A 271 1.31 9.86 8.10
C VAL A 271 0.99 10.84 9.24
N LYS A 272 0.65 12.09 8.90
CA LYS A 272 0.27 13.13 9.88
C LYS A 272 -1.00 12.78 10.65
N ARG A 273 -1.95 12.12 10.00
CA ARG A 273 -3.23 11.70 10.60
C ARG A 273 -3.16 10.36 11.31
N PHE A 274 -2.02 9.66 11.33
CA PHE A 274 -1.96 8.30 11.86
C PHE A 274 -2.48 8.22 13.30
N LYS A 275 -2.12 9.17 14.17
CA LYS A 275 -2.62 9.25 15.55
C LYS A 275 -4.12 9.61 15.67
N LYS A 276 -4.70 10.23 14.64
CA LYS A 276 -6.15 10.48 14.57
C LYS A 276 -6.92 9.22 14.15
N ILE A 277 -6.30 8.38 13.31
CA ILE A 277 -6.87 7.11 12.87
C ILE A 277 -6.74 6.07 13.98
N TYR A 278 -5.58 6.04 14.64
CA TYR A 278 -5.23 5.13 15.73
C TYR A 278 -4.90 5.93 16.98
N ALA A 279 -5.90 6.17 17.84
CA ALA A 279 -5.78 7.04 19.01
C ALA A 279 -4.62 6.63 19.95
N ASP A 280 -4.46 5.33 20.17
CA ASP A 280 -3.44 4.75 21.04
C ASP A 280 -2.09 4.51 20.35
N ALA A 281 -1.90 5.05 19.13
CA ALA A 281 -0.68 4.81 18.39
C ALA A 281 0.56 5.40 19.06
N LYS A 282 1.58 4.55 19.23
CA LYS A 282 2.91 4.99 19.65
C LYS A 282 3.67 5.61 18.48
N ILE A 283 4.33 6.73 18.72
CA ILE A 283 5.17 7.40 17.73
C ILE A 283 6.63 7.17 18.08
N TYR A 284 7.36 6.58 17.15
CA TYR A 284 8.81 6.42 17.21
C TYR A 284 9.48 7.33 16.18
N ARG A 285 10.76 7.65 16.43
CA ARG A 285 11.57 8.45 15.51
C ARG A 285 12.93 7.77 15.32
N LEU A 286 13.41 7.74 14.08
CA LEU A 286 14.81 7.47 13.77
C LEU A 286 15.47 8.81 13.40
N SER A 287 16.15 9.41 14.38
CA SER A 287 16.63 10.80 14.28
C SER A 287 18.00 10.97 13.65
N VAL A 288 18.73 9.87 13.44
CA VAL A 288 20.12 9.89 12.97
C VAL A 288 20.18 9.41 11.53
N CYS A 289 20.77 10.22 10.64
CA CYS A 289 21.10 9.82 9.28
C CYS A 289 22.51 9.22 9.24
N TRP A 290 22.62 8.00 8.73
CA TRP A 290 23.90 7.28 8.57
C TRP A 290 24.49 7.40 7.17
N ARG A 291 23.74 8.00 6.23
CA ARG A 291 24.13 8.11 4.81
C ARG A 291 24.84 9.42 4.49
N CYS A 292 24.43 10.51 5.15
CA CYS A 292 24.82 11.87 4.78
C CYS A 292 25.50 12.56 5.97
N GLY A 293 26.58 13.30 5.68
CA GLY A 293 27.26 14.15 6.67
C GLY A 293 26.44 15.40 7.02
N ALA A 294 26.83 16.08 8.12
CA ALA A 294 26.10 17.22 8.67
C ALA A 294 25.81 18.33 7.65
N LEU A 295 26.77 18.67 6.78
CA LEU A 295 26.58 19.70 5.75
C LEU A 295 25.42 19.42 4.79
N ILE A 296 25.23 18.16 4.39
CA ILE A 296 24.13 17.76 3.50
C ILE A 296 22.80 17.80 4.26
N MET A 297 22.82 17.33 5.53
CA MET A 297 21.63 17.34 6.38
C MET A 297 21.16 18.76 6.70
N ASP A 298 22.08 19.69 7.00
CA ASP A 298 21.77 21.09 7.28
C ASP A 298 21.16 21.81 6.08
N ALA A 299 21.57 21.42 4.86
CA ALA A 299 20.97 21.94 3.63
C ALA A 299 19.58 21.35 3.37
N ALA A 300 19.35 20.08 3.73
CA ALA A 300 18.08 19.39 3.53
C ALA A 300 16.99 19.76 4.56
N TRP A 301 17.37 20.26 5.74
CA TRP A 301 16.46 20.67 6.82
C TRP A 301 16.06 22.15 6.82
N LYS A 302 16.46 22.92 5.80
CA LYS A 302 16.01 24.30 5.59
C LYS A 302 14.71 24.36 4.81
#